data_AF-A0A968H9A8-F1
#
_entry.id   AF-A0A968H9A8-F1
#
_cell.length_a   1.000
_cell.length_b   1.000
_cell.length_c   1.000
_cell.angle_alpha   90.00
_cell.angle_beta   90.00
_cell.angle_gamma   90.00
#
_symmetry.space_group_name_H-M   'P 1'
#
loop_
_entity.id
_entity.type
_entity.pdbx_description
1 polymer ?
#
loop_
_entity_poly.entity_id
_entity_poly.type
_entity_poly.pdbx_seq_one_letter_code
_entity_poly.pdbx_strand_id
1 'polypeptide(L)'
;MASSTVRIKLNTGTAIIPVPASQEIFSYSAIAYPVEKGSIAKAKPLGIGPLAAGGPVLDLQASIGPFDGPVDIYITLFAPAKSGNLQPAETFYLRPDNVFEAVTTAPNPWQQGVTDVNEHITDMNVADLLPGPYILIMTVTPAGSQDTYYHWVTPFVIP
;
A
#
# COMPACT_ATOMS: atom_id res chain seq x y z
N MET A 1 -29.31 8.52 -46.05
CA MET A 1 -27.96 8.46 -45.47
C MET A 1 -28.08 7.86 -44.08
N ALA A 2 -27.68 6.60 -43.89
CA ALA A 2 -27.75 5.93 -42.59
C ALA A 2 -26.49 6.26 -41.78
N SER A 3 -26.68 6.84 -40.59
CA SER A 3 -25.60 7.14 -39.65
C SER A 3 -25.20 5.84 -38.93
N SER A 4 -24.00 5.33 -39.20
CA SER A 4 -23.43 4.18 -38.51
C SER A 4 -22.80 4.63 -37.20
N THR A 5 -23.42 4.29 -36.07
CA THR A 5 -22.81 4.48 -34.75
C THR A 5 -21.73 3.43 -34.53
N VAL A 6 -20.47 3.86 -34.56
CA VAL A 6 -19.33 3.05 -34.11
C VAL A 6 -19.39 2.94 -32.58
N ARG A 7 -19.62 1.73 -32.07
CA ARG A 7 -19.44 1.42 -30.65
C ARG A 7 -18.00 1.00 -30.44
N ILE A 8 -17.17 1.89 -29.90
CA ILE A 8 -15.83 1.52 -29.43
C ILE A 8 -16.01 0.66 -28.18
N LYS A 9 -15.69 -0.63 -28.26
CA LYS A 9 -15.43 -1.44 -27.06
C LYS A 9 -14.08 -0.96 -26.51
N LEU A 10 -14.09 -0.28 -25.37
CA LEU A 10 -12.87 -0.05 -24.61
C LEU A 10 -12.39 -1.43 -24.15
N ASN A 11 -11.20 -1.84 -24.57
CA ASN A 11 -10.58 -3.05 -24.09
C ASN A 11 -10.14 -2.79 -22.65
N THR A 12 -11.00 -3.07 -21.67
CA THR A 12 -10.69 -2.95 -20.24
C THR A 12 -9.90 -4.17 -19.77
N GLY A 13 -8.81 -4.50 -20.48
CA GLY A 13 -7.89 -5.52 -20.02
C GLY A 13 -7.25 -5.04 -18.72
N THR A 14 -7.44 -5.79 -17.64
CA THR A 14 -6.65 -5.63 -16.42
C THR A 14 -5.19 -5.76 -16.82
N ALA A 15 -4.45 -4.65 -16.77
CA ALA A 15 -3.05 -4.71 -17.17
C ALA A 15 -2.28 -5.44 -16.06
N ILE A 16 -1.56 -6.47 -16.45
CA ILE A 16 -0.74 -7.27 -15.56
C ILE A 16 0.50 -6.44 -15.20
N ILE A 17 0.80 -6.38 -13.91
CA ILE A 17 1.96 -5.68 -13.38
C ILE A 17 3.18 -6.61 -13.48
N PRO A 18 4.30 -6.19 -14.09
CA PRO A 18 5.48 -7.05 -14.12
C PRO A 18 6.04 -7.28 -12.70
N VAL A 19 6.70 -8.40 -12.45
CA VAL A 19 7.54 -8.61 -11.26
C VAL A 19 8.67 -7.57 -11.26
N PRO A 20 9.03 -6.97 -10.10
CA PRO A 20 10.06 -5.92 -10.06
C PRO A 20 11.41 -6.37 -10.66
N ALA A 21 11.83 -5.71 -11.73
CA ALA A 21 13.14 -5.92 -12.37
C ALA A 21 14.16 -4.82 -11.99
N SER A 22 13.71 -3.77 -11.30
CA SER A 22 14.49 -2.63 -10.84
C SER A 22 13.90 -2.13 -9.51
N GLN A 23 14.51 -1.10 -8.92
CA GLN A 23 13.97 -0.40 -7.78
C GLN A 23 13.20 0.83 -8.27
N GLU A 24 11.89 0.89 -8.03
CA GLU A 24 11.05 2.05 -8.36
C GLU A 24 10.24 2.50 -7.14
N ILE A 25 10.07 3.82 -7.01
CA ILE A 25 9.38 4.45 -5.88
C ILE A 25 8.29 5.38 -6.42
N PHE A 26 7.08 5.20 -5.92
CA PHE A 26 5.89 5.96 -6.27
C PHE A 26 5.30 6.60 -5.02
N SER A 27 5.02 7.90 -5.07
CA SER A 27 4.39 8.61 -3.97
C SER A 27 3.01 9.12 -4.36
N TYR A 28 2.04 9.03 -3.45
CA TYR A 28 0.69 9.55 -3.65
C TYR A 28 0.07 10.02 -2.34
N SER A 29 -0.80 11.03 -2.43
CA SER A 29 -1.62 11.48 -1.30
C SER A 29 -2.52 10.34 -0.81
N ALA A 30 -2.72 10.26 0.51
CA ALA A 30 -3.64 9.31 1.11
C ALA A 30 -5.04 9.37 0.47
N ILE A 31 -5.65 8.20 0.32
CA ILE A 31 -6.95 8.02 -0.32
C ILE A 31 -7.83 7.11 0.53
N ALA A 32 -9.14 7.19 0.33
CA ALA A 32 -10.08 6.37 1.09
C ALA A 32 -10.00 4.89 0.70
N TYR A 33 -9.96 4.58 -0.60
CA TYR A 33 -9.97 3.21 -1.11
C TYR A 33 -8.81 2.97 -2.07
N PRO A 34 -8.18 1.78 -2.05
CA PRO A 34 -7.15 1.42 -3.01
C PRO A 34 -7.61 1.60 -4.45
N VAL A 35 -6.67 1.96 -5.34
CA VAL A 35 -6.94 2.08 -6.77
C VAL A 35 -5.95 1.23 -7.55
N GLU A 36 -6.48 0.14 -8.10
CA GLU A 36 -5.79 -0.67 -9.09
C GLU A 36 -5.93 0.01 -10.45
N LYS A 37 -4.87 0.67 -10.92
CA LYS A 37 -4.78 1.12 -12.30
C LYS A 37 -3.75 0.25 -13.00
N GLY A 38 -4.05 -0.16 -14.23
CA GLY A 38 -3.18 -1.00 -15.05
C GLY A 38 -1.82 -0.41 -15.46
N SER A 39 -1.35 0.65 -14.80
CA SER A 39 0.05 1.04 -14.89
C SER A 39 0.57 1.20 -13.47
N ILE A 40 1.70 0.58 -13.19
CA ILE A 40 2.29 0.52 -11.86
C ILE A 40 2.43 1.89 -11.18
N ALA A 41 2.89 2.91 -11.94
CA ALA A 41 3.05 4.28 -11.47
C ALA A 41 1.74 5.02 -11.14
N LYS A 42 0.58 4.47 -11.55
CA LYS A 42 -0.75 5.02 -11.25
C LYS A 42 -1.53 4.19 -10.24
N ALA A 43 -1.01 3.03 -9.86
CA ALA A 43 -1.59 2.24 -8.79
C ALA A 43 -1.43 2.98 -7.46
N LYS A 44 -2.44 2.86 -6.61
CA LYS A 44 -2.46 3.42 -5.26
C LYS A 44 -2.93 2.32 -4.33
N PRO A 45 -2.01 1.43 -3.91
CA PRO A 45 -2.41 0.14 -3.38
C PRO A 45 -2.91 0.18 -1.94
N LEU A 46 -2.65 1.27 -1.21
CA LEU A 46 -3.12 1.44 0.16
C LEU A 46 -4.21 2.52 0.23
N GLY A 47 -5.33 2.17 0.86
CA GLY A 47 -6.39 3.09 1.28
C GLY A 47 -6.44 3.18 2.79
N ILE A 48 -6.78 4.35 3.32
CA ILE A 48 -6.89 4.59 4.78
C ILE A 48 -8.32 4.95 5.21
N GLY A 49 -9.29 4.77 4.32
CA GLY A 49 -10.70 4.93 4.61
C GLY A 49 -11.11 6.38 4.93
N PRO A 50 -12.08 6.58 5.85
CA PRO A 50 -12.61 7.89 6.20
C PRO A 50 -11.55 8.92 6.62
N LEU A 51 -10.44 8.49 7.22
CA LEU A 51 -9.32 9.34 7.60
C LEU A 51 -8.77 10.18 6.43
N ALA A 52 -8.79 9.65 5.20
CA ALA A 52 -8.34 10.40 4.02
C ALA A 52 -9.15 11.68 3.75
N ALA A 53 -10.38 11.77 4.29
CA ALA A 53 -11.24 12.94 4.22
C ALA A 53 -11.39 13.67 5.57
N GLY A 54 -10.52 13.37 6.55
CA GLY A 54 -10.57 13.94 7.90
C GLY A 54 -11.55 13.24 8.84
N GLY A 55 -11.99 12.02 8.52
CA GLY A 55 -12.82 11.21 9.39
C GLY A 55 -12.05 10.65 10.60
N PRO A 56 -12.76 10.18 11.64
CA PRO A 56 -12.16 9.74 12.90
C PRO A 56 -11.70 8.27 12.88
N VAL A 57 -11.75 7.59 11.74
CA VAL A 57 -11.43 6.17 11.61
C VAL A 57 -10.37 5.99 10.55
N LEU A 58 -9.26 5.38 10.94
CA LEU A 58 -8.32 4.74 10.04
C LEU A 58 -8.91 3.39 9.67
N ASP A 59 -9.17 3.17 8.38
CA ASP A 59 -9.60 1.88 7.83
C ASP A 59 -8.59 1.52 6.73
N LEU A 60 -7.62 0.68 7.11
CA LEU A 60 -6.49 0.33 6.26
C LEU A 60 -6.86 -0.85 5.36
N GLN A 61 -6.78 -0.61 4.06
CA GLN A 61 -7.05 -1.57 3.01
C GLN A 61 -5.87 -1.65 2.05
N ALA A 62 -5.62 -2.84 1.50
CA ALA A 62 -4.57 -3.08 0.53
C ALA A 62 -5.13 -3.81 -0.70
N SER A 63 -4.93 -3.25 -1.89
CA SER A 63 -5.34 -3.88 -3.15
C SER A 63 -4.31 -3.61 -4.24
N ILE A 64 -3.69 -4.65 -4.77
CA ILE A 64 -2.74 -4.55 -5.90
C ILE A 64 -2.65 -5.86 -6.66
N GLY A 65 -2.44 -5.76 -7.97
CA GLY A 65 -2.28 -6.89 -8.87
C GLY A 65 -3.18 -6.76 -10.09
N PRO A 66 -3.28 -7.83 -10.91
CA PRO A 66 -2.45 -9.04 -10.83
C PRO A 66 -1.00 -8.76 -11.28
N PHE A 67 -0.06 -9.52 -10.72
CA PHE A 67 1.35 -9.56 -11.12
C PHE A 67 1.60 -10.66 -12.16
N ASP A 68 2.63 -10.50 -13.00
CA ASP A 68 3.01 -11.49 -14.03
C ASP A 68 3.78 -12.70 -13.47
N GLY A 69 4.02 -12.72 -12.16
CA GLY A 69 4.66 -13.79 -11.42
C GLY A 69 4.49 -13.60 -9.90
N PRO A 70 4.97 -14.56 -9.11
CA PRO A 70 4.85 -14.51 -7.65
C PRO A 70 5.71 -13.39 -7.05
N VAL A 71 5.12 -12.64 -6.13
CA VAL A 71 5.78 -11.56 -5.39
C VAL A 71 5.61 -11.74 -3.89
N ASP A 72 6.55 -11.15 -3.14
CA ASP A 72 6.45 -10.97 -1.70
C ASP A 72 6.09 -9.52 -1.40
N ILE A 73 5.08 -9.31 -0.55
CA ILE A 73 4.54 -7.99 -0.19
C ILE A 73 4.81 -7.71 1.29
N TYR A 74 5.31 -6.51 1.58
CA TYR A 74 5.56 -6.00 2.93
C TYR A 74 4.81 -4.67 3.10
N ILE A 75 4.28 -4.42 4.29
CA ILE A 75 3.73 -3.11 4.66
C ILE A 75 4.51 -2.57 5.85
N THR A 76 5.05 -1.37 5.68
CA THR A 76 5.80 -0.63 6.69
C THR A 76 5.02 0.60 7.12
N LEU A 77 4.98 0.86 8.42
CA LEU A 77 4.42 2.07 9.00
C LEU A 77 5.51 2.83 9.77
N PHE A 78 5.72 4.08 9.42
CA PHE A 78 6.48 5.03 10.23
C PHE A 78 5.49 5.89 11.01
N ALA A 79 5.57 5.84 12.33
CA ALA A 79 4.71 6.57 13.26
C ALA A 79 5.49 7.63 14.05
N PRO A 80 4.82 8.70 14.55
CA PRO A 80 5.43 9.64 15.48
C PRO A 80 6.03 8.90 16.68
N ALA A 81 7.25 9.27 17.07
CA ALA A 81 7.91 8.67 18.22
C ALA A 81 7.24 9.11 19.53
N LYS A 82 7.02 8.17 20.46
CA LYS A 82 6.32 8.43 21.72
C LYS A 82 7.18 9.14 22.77
N SER A 83 8.50 9.16 22.59
CA SER A 83 9.46 9.74 23.54
C SER A 83 10.15 10.95 22.94
N GLY A 84 10.36 12.01 23.74
CA GLY A 84 11.16 13.19 23.40
C GLY A 84 12.66 12.91 23.17
N ASN A 85 13.03 11.67 22.86
CA ASN A 85 14.34 11.31 22.39
C ASN A 85 14.40 11.56 20.88
N LEU A 86 15.54 12.09 20.43
CA LEU A 86 15.83 12.56 19.07
C LEU A 86 15.82 11.45 17.98
N GLN A 87 15.13 10.33 18.20
CA GLN A 87 14.98 9.27 17.21
C GLN A 87 13.90 9.68 16.18
N PRO A 88 14.20 9.62 14.87
CA PRO A 88 13.17 9.76 13.85
C PRO A 88 12.14 8.62 14.00
N ALA A 89 10.89 8.87 13.58
CA ALA A 89 9.71 7.99 13.61
C ALA A 89 9.91 6.51 14.01
N GLU A 90 9.08 6.01 14.94
CA GLU A 90 9.02 4.58 15.26
C GLU A 90 8.58 3.79 14.01
N THR A 91 9.32 2.74 13.70
CA THR A 91 9.06 1.90 12.51
C THR A 91 8.36 0.61 12.93
N PHE A 92 7.33 0.24 12.19
CA PHE A 92 6.57 -1.00 12.37
C PHE A 92 6.43 -1.72 11.03
N TYR A 93 6.36 -3.05 11.05
CA TYR A 93 5.96 -3.86 9.91
C TYR A 93 4.66 -4.59 10.19
N LEU A 94 3.86 -4.78 9.15
CA LEU A 94 2.66 -5.62 9.21
C LEU A 94 3.07 -7.08 9.11
N ARG A 95 2.69 -7.86 10.11
CA ARG A 95 2.86 -9.32 10.09
C ARG A 95 1.75 -10.01 9.29
N PRO A 96 1.94 -11.29 8.89
CA PRO A 96 0.91 -12.09 8.22
C PRO A 96 -0.44 -12.20 8.96
N ASP A 97 -0.47 -11.96 10.27
CA ASP A 97 -1.69 -11.96 11.10
C ASP A 97 -2.36 -10.57 11.19
N ASN A 98 -1.99 -9.63 10.32
CA ASN A 98 -2.48 -8.25 10.26
C ASN A 98 -2.21 -7.42 11.53
N VAL A 99 -1.20 -7.80 12.32
CA VAL A 99 -0.74 -7.01 13.48
C VAL A 99 0.55 -6.26 13.12
N PHE A 100 0.59 -4.96 13.45
CA PHE A 100 1.81 -4.18 13.36
C PHE A 100 2.75 -4.49 14.52
N GLU A 101 4.00 -4.80 14.21
CA GLU A 101 5.06 -5.07 15.18
C GLU A 101 6.25 -4.12 14.98
N ALA A 102 6.84 -3.65 16.07
CA ALA A 102 8.03 -2.80 16.04
C ALA A 102 9.23 -3.57 15.46
N VAL A 103 10.04 -2.88 14.64
CA VAL A 103 11.22 -3.53 14.02
C VAL A 103 12.28 -3.87 15.06
N THR A 104 12.50 -5.16 15.28
CA THR A 104 13.63 -5.66 16.08
C THR A 104 14.59 -6.52 15.26
N THR A 105 14.10 -7.09 14.16
CA THR A 105 14.85 -7.88 13.17
C THR A 105 14.35 -7.57 11.76
N ALA A 106 14.96 -8.18 10.74
CA ALA A 106 14.41 -8.11 9.38
C ALA A 106 12.98 -8.69 9.35
N PRO A 107 12.01 -8.02 8.70
CA PRO A 107 10.63 -8.47 8.65
C PRO A 107 10.45 -9.64 7.68
N ASN A 108 9.52 -10.54 8.02
CA ASN A 108 8.94 -11.47 7.06
C ASN A 108 7.93 -10.73 6.17
N PRO A 109 7.69 -11.20 4.93
CA PRO A 109 6.62 -10.66 4.11
C PRO A 109 5.26 -10.81 4.80
N TRP A 110 4.41 -9.80 4.63
CA TRP A 110 3.01 -9.85 5.03
C TRP A 110 2.25 -10.87 4.16
N GLN A 111 2.50 -10.85 2.85
CA GLN A 111 1.99 -11.84 1.89
C GLN A 111 3.15 -12.42 1.10
N GLN A 112 3.24 -13.75 1.01
CA GLN A 112 4.36 -14.44 0.39
C GLN A 112 3.94 -15.19 -0.87
N GLY A 113 4.70 -15.03 -1.96
CA GLY A 113 4.51 -15.77 -3.21
C GLY A 113 3.14 -15.56 -3.87
N VAL A 114 2.52 -14.40 -3.69
CA VAL A 114 1.18 -14.09 -4.22
C VAL A 114 1.25 -13.44 -5.59
N THR A 115 0.15 -13.48 -6.34
CA THR A 115 0.01 -12.78 -7.63
C THR A 115 -0.87 -11.54 -7.54
N ASP A 116 -1.57 -11.35 -6.42
CA ASP A 116 -2.46 -10.23 -6.17
C ASP A 116 -2.80 -10.22 -4.68
N VAL A 117 -3.35 -9.11 -4.23
CA VAL A 117 -3.92 -8.96 -2.89
C VAL A 117 -5.12 -8.02 -2.97
N ASN A 118 -6.16 -8.31 -2.20
CA ASN A 118 -7.30 -7.44 -1.97
C ASN A 118 -7.85 -7.71 -0.57
N GLU A 119 -7.32 -6.98 0.41
CA GLU A 119 -7.49 -7.26 1.82
C GLU A 119 -7.91 -6.01 2.60
N HIS A 120 -8.84 -6.20 3.52
CA HIS A 120 -9.06 -5.27 4.62
C HIS A 120 -8.15 -5.69 5.78
N ILE A 121 -7.24 -4.81 6.19
CA ILE A 121 -6.21 -5.13 7.17
C ILE A 121 -6.74 -4.86 8.58
N THR A 122 -7.18 -3.63 8.85
CA THR A 122 -7.58 -3.20 10.20
C THR A 122 -8.35 -1.89 10.16
N ASP A 123 -9.27 -1.73 11.12
CA ASP A 123 -9.90 -0.46 11.49
C ASP A 123 -9.45 -0.03 12.89
N MET A 124 -9.18 1.27 13.06
CA MET A 124 -8.80 1.88 14.33
C MET A 124 -9.41 3.26 14.48
N ASN A 125 -9.81 3.61 15.70
CA ASN A 125 -10.15 4.99 16.01
C ASN A 125 -8.86 5.82 16.05
N VAL A 126 -8.84 6.97 15.38
CA VAL A 126 -7.67 7.86 15.38
C VAL A 126 -7.28 8.34 16.77
N ALA A 127 -8.23 8.36 17.72
CA ALA A 127 -7.98 8.71 19.12
C ALA A 127 -7.08 7.71 19.86
N ASP A 128 -6.95 6.48 19.35
CA ASP A 128 -6.07 5.46 19.92
C ASP A 128 -4.62 5.57 19.39
N LEU A 129 -4.41 6.42 18.39
CA LEU A 129 -3.11 6.67 17.74
C LEU A 129 -2.48 7.95 18.27
N LEU A 130 -1.15 8.05 18.17
CA LEU A 130 -0.45 9.29 18.49
C LEU A 130 -0.78 10.36 17.45
N PRO A 131 -1.04 11.61 17.85
CA PRO A 131 -1.17 12.71 16.89
C PRO A 131 0.17 12.97 16.19
N GLY A 132 0.11 13.34 14.91
CA GLY A 132 1.29 13.68 14.12
C GLY A 132 1.36 12.99 12.74
N PRO A 133 2.50 13.15 12.05
CA PRO A 133 2.69 12.62 10.71
C PRO A 133 3.02 11.12 10.73
N TYR A 134 2.38 10.38 9.82
CA TYR A 134 2.64 8.97 9.55
C TYR A 134 2.99 8.76 8.08
N ILE A 135 3.75 7.69 7.80
CA ILE A 135 4.05 7.24 6.43
C ILE A 135 3.76 5.75 6.35
N LEU A 136 2.91 5.35 5.41
CA LEU A 136 2.72 3.96 5.02
C LEU A 136 3.49 3.68 3.73
N ILE A 137 4.16 2.53 3.70
CA ILE A 137 4.86 2.03 2.52
C ILE A 137 4.41 0.62 2.23
N MET A 138 3.88 0.37 1.03
CA MET A 138 3.80 -0.98 0.49
C MET A 138 5.05 -1.25 -0.33
N THR A 139 5.73 -2.35 -0.03
CA THR A 139 6.89 -2.85 -0.74
C THR A 139 6.53 -4.16 -1.42
N VAL A 140 6.74 -4.24 -2.72
CA VAL A 140 6.57 -5.46 -3.50
C VAL A 140 7.91 -5.87 -4.07
N THR A 141 8.28 -7.13 -3.90
CA THR A 141 9.56 -7.70 -4.33
C THR A 141 9.34 -9.00 -5.11
N PRO A 142 10.24 -9.45 -5.99
CA PRO A 142 10.19 -10.81 -6.50
C PRO A 142 10.17 -11.83 -5.36
N ALA A 143 9.39 -12.91 -5.48
CA ALA A 143 9.32 -13.91 -4.42
C ALA A 143 10.71 -14.45 -4.04
N GLY A 144 11.07 -14.34 -2.76
CA GLY A 144 12.34 -14.81 -2.22
C GLY A 144 13.57 -13.92 -2.47
N SER A 145 13.44 -12.72 -3.07
CA SER A 145 14.54 -11.75 -3.23
C SER A 145 14.07 -10.34 -2.95
N GLN A 146 14.83 -9.56 -2.17
CA GLN A 146 14.52 -8.16 -1.88
C GLN A 146 15.39 -7.16 -2.67
N ASP A 147 16.15 -7.63 -3.67
CA ASP A 147 17.15 -6.81 -4.38
C ASP A 147 16.49 -5.74 -5.29
N THR A 148 15.35 -6.09 -5.88
CA THR A 148 14.52 -5.22 -6.73
C THR A 148 13.14 -5.09 -6.12
N TYR A 149 12.51 -3.94 -6.30
CA TYR A 149 11.24 -3.66 -5.64
C TYR A 149 10.44 -2.54 -6.29
N TYR A 150 9.15 -2.54 -5.98
CA TYR A 150 8.29 -1.38 -6.10
C TYR A 150 7.89 -0.89 -4.72
N HIS A 151 8.05 0.42 -4.48
CA HIS A 151 7.56 1.08 -3.28
C HIS A 151 6.41 2.02 -3.62
N TRP A 152 5.33 1.92 -2.85
CA TRP A 152 4.23 2.86 -2.85
C TRP A 152 4.18 3.56 -1.50
N VAL A 153 4.52 4.84 -1.49
CA VAL A 153 4.63 5.68 -0.29
C VAL A 153 3.42 6.59 -0.19
N THR A 154 2.72 6.53 0.94
CA THR A 154 1.59 7.42 1.22
C THR A 154 1.68 8.03 2.63
N PRO A 155 1.83 9.36 2.73
CA PRO A 155 1.80 10.04 4.02
C PRO A 155 0.37 10.39 4.43
N PHE A 156 0.10 10.38 5.74
CA PHE A 156 -1.13 10.91 6.34
C PHE A 156 -0.83 11.53 7.70
N VAL A 157 -1.80 12.24 8.27
CA VAL A 157 -1.68 12.92 9.55
C VAL A 157 -2.82 12.52 10.45
N ILE A 158 -2.51 12.19 11.69
CA ILE A 158 -3.49 12.09 12.78
C ILE A 158 -3.59 13.47 13.44
N PRO A 159 -4.79 14.09 13.49
CA PRO A 159 -4.99 15.42 14.07
C PRO A 159 -4.64 15.55 15.56
#